data_AF-A0A8T0HEP7-F1
#
_entry.id   AF-A0A8T0HEP7-F1
#
_cell.length_a   1.000
_cell.length_b   1.000
_cell.length_c   1.000
_cell.angle_alpha   90.00
_cell.angle_beta   90.00
_cell.angle_gamma   90.00
#
_symmetry.space_group_name_H-M   'P 1'
#
loop_
_entity.id
_entity.type
_entity.pdbx_description
1 polymer ?
#
loop_
_entity_poly.entity_id
_entity_poly.type
_entity_poly.pdbx_seq_one_letter_code
_entity_poly.pdbx_strand_id
1 'polypeptide(L)'
;MSGISVVGRDKYGVFPLRGKLLNVREASHKQIMDNAEISNIKRILRLQHGEDYDSTKSLRHGHVMIMTDQDHDGFHIKGLLMCFIH
;
A
#
# COMPACT_ATOMS: atom_id res chain seq x y z
N MET A 1 14.59 7.26 10.40
CA MET A 1 14.80 6.57 9.11
C MET A 1 16.24 6.04 9.03
N SER A 2 16.58 5.01 9.81
CA SER A 2 17.96 4.46 9.88
C SER A 2 18.29 3.48 8.75
N GLY A 3 17.30 2.77 8.20
CA GLY A 3 17.53 1.82 7.10
C GLY A 3 17.81 2.49 5.76
N ILE A 4 17.11 3.58 5.44
CA ILE A 4 17.24 4.30 4.16
C ILE A 4 18.65 4.86 3.94
N SER A 5 19.34 5.28 5.01
CA SER A 5 20.72 5.77 4.92
C SER A 5 21.73 4.69 4.51
N VAL A 6 21.37 3.40 4.65
CA VAL A 6 22.25 2.28 4.29
C VAL A 6 21.99 1.79 2.87
N VAL A 7 20.72 1.69 2.46
CA VAL A 7 20.34 1.18 1.12
C VAL A 7 20.19 2.26 0.04
N GLY A 8 20.21 3.54 0.43
CA GLY A 8 20.04 4.68 -0.47
C GLY A 8 18.59 5.04 -0.74
N ARG A 9 18.37 6.30 -1.14
CA ARG A 9 17.03 6.87 -1.43
C ARG A 9 16.57 6.67 -2.88
N ASP A 10 17.47 6.23 -3.75
CA ASP A 10 17.20 6.18 -5.19
C ASP A 10 16.22 5.06 -5.56
N LYS A 11 16.20 3.97 -4.78
CA LYS A 11 15.39 2.77 -5.04
C LYS A 11 14.31 2.50 -4.00
N TYR A 12 14.33 3.20 -2.86
CA TYR A 12 13.46 2.92 -1.72
C TYR A 12 12.73 4.17 -1.25
N GLY A 13 11.39 4.11 -1.31
CA GLY A 13 10.49 5.08 -0.68
C GLY A 13 9.88 4.51 0.59
N VAL A 14 9.50 5.38 1.52
CA VAL A 14 8.79 4.99 2.76
C VAL A 14 7.51 5.79 2.88
N PHE A 15 6.41 5.09 3.15
CA PHE A 15 5.10 5.67 3.41
C PHE A 15 4.53 5.10 4.71
N PRO A 16 4.30 5.92 5.76
CA PRO A 16 3.72 5.45 7.00
C PRO A 16 2.20 5.33 6.89
N LEU A 17 1.67 4.14 7.16
CA LEU A 17 0.22 3.92 7.23
C LEU A 17 -0.34 4.45 8.55
N ARG A 18 -1.51 5.10 8.49
CA ARG A 18 -2.21 5.59 9.67
C ARG A 18 -3.28 4.61 10.12
N GLY A 19 -2.99 3.86 11.18
CA GLY A 19 -3.94 2.94 11.79
C GLY A 19 -4.25 1.72 10.92
N LYS A 20 -5.43 1.12 11.14
CA LYS A 20 -5.90 -0.04 10.37
C LYS A 20 -6.44 0.43 9.02
N LEU A 21 -6.00 -0.22 7.95
CA LEU A 21 -6.48 0.06 6.60
C LEU A 21 -7.97 -0.28 6.49
N LEU A 22 -8.72 0.47 5.69
CA LEU A 22 -10.12 0.15 5.40
C LEU A 22 -10.20 -1.20 4.67
N ASN A 23 -11.08 -2.10 5.13
CA ASN A 23 -11.35 -3.36 4.45
C ASN A 23 -12.12 -3.10 3.14
N VAL A 24 -11.42 -3.15 2.01
CA VAL A 24 -12.01 -2.83 0.70
C VAL A 24 -13.01 -3.87 0.20
N ARG A 25 -13.00 -5.09 0.73
CA ARG A 25 -13.95 -6.14 0.34
C ARG A 25 -15.36 -5.91 0.87
N GLU A 26 -15.47 -5.20 1.98
CA GLU A 26 -16.75 -4.89 2.66
C GLU A 26 -17.16 -3.42 2.50
N ALA A 27 -16.25 -2.57 1.99
CA ALA A 27 -16.50 -1.16 1.81
C ALA A 27 -17.18 -0.87 0.46
N SER A 28 -18.11 0.08 0.47
CA SER A 28 -18.69 0.63 -0.76
C SER A 28 -17.66 1.41 -1.57
N HIS A 29 -17.87 1.52 -2.89
CA HIS A 29 -16.97 2.28 -3.76
C HIS A 29 -16.77 3.73 -3.28
N LYS A 30 -17.84 4.37 -2.77
CA LYS A 30 -17.78 5.72 -2.19
C LYS A 30 -16.82 5.78 -0.99
N GLN A 31 -16.94 4.85 -0.04
CA GLN A 31 -16.05 4.80 1.13
C GLN A 31 -14.59 4.59 0.75
N ILE A 32 -14.33 3.79 -0.28
CA ILE A 32 -12.97 3.56 -0.79
C ILE A 32 -12.39 4.83 -1.42
N MET A 33 -13.20 5.58 -2.19
CA MET A 33 -12.77 6.82 -2.83
C MET A 33 -12.59 7.97 -1.83
N ASP A 34 -13.45 8.04 -0.82
CA ASP A 34 -13.38 9.05 0.23
C ASP A 34 -12.24 8.77 1.24
N ASN A 35 -11.66 7.56 1.22
CA ASN A 35 -10.54 7.21 2.07
C ASN A 35 -9.22 7.80 1.56
N ALA A 36 -8.66 8.73 2.35
CA ALA A 36 -7.42 9.42 2.00
C ALA A 36 -6.19 8.49 1.97
N GLU A 37 -6.11 7.48 2.85
CA GLU A 37 -4.99 6.52 2.89
C GLU A 37 -4.96 5.68 1.60
N ILE A 38 -6.09 5.11 1.20
CA ILE A 38 -6.20 4.35 -0.05
C ILE A 38 -5.86 5.24 -1.25
N SER A 39 -6.38 6.47 -1.28
CA SER A 39 -6.09 7.43 -2.35
C SER A 39 -4.60 7.76 -2.43
N ASN A 40 -3.93 7.91 -1.28
CA ASN A 40 -2.50 8.15 -1.21
C ASN A 40 -1.69 6.95 -1.72
N ILE A 41 -2.03 5.73 -1.30
CA ILE A 41 -1.36 4.50 -1.76
C ILE A 41 -1.50 4.35 -3.28
N LYS A 42 -2.72 4.53 -3.83
CA LYS A 42 -2.95 4.49 -5.28
C LYS A 42 -2.08 5.49 -6.02
N ARG A 43 -1.97 6.73 -5.52
CA ARG A 43 -1.11 7.77 -6.12
C ARG A 43 0.38 7.43 -6.06
N ILE A 44 0.85 6.89 -4.94
CA ILE A 44 2.27 6.52 -4.73
C ILE A 44 2.68 5.36 -5.65
N LEU A 45 1.81 4.37 -5.81
CA LEU A 45 2.07 3.21 -6.66
C LEU A 45 1.73 3.46 -8.13
N ARG A 46 0.98 4.52 -8.43
CA ARG A 46 0.39 4.81 -9.75
C ARG A 46 -0.58 3.71 -10.20
N LEU A 47 -1.42 3.26 -9.26
CA LEU A 47 -2.51 2.34 -9.54
C LEU A 47 -3.70 3.09 -10.15
N GLN A 48 -4.26 2.50 -11.19
CA GLN A 48 -5.44 2.97 -11.91
C GLN A 48 -6.58 1.97 -11.71
N HIS A 49 -7.81 2.47 -11.74
CA HIS A 49 -8.98 1.62 -11.56
C HIS A 49 -9.45 1.09 -12.91
N GLY A 50 -9.80 -0.20 -12.97
CA GLY A 50 -10.23 -0.85 -14.20
C GLY A 50 -9.09 -1.24 -15.15
N GLU A 51 -7.85 -1.08 -14.72
CA GLU A 51 -6.67 -1.55 -15.45
C GLU A 51 -6.21 -2.90 -14.88
N ASP A 52 -6.04 -3.88 -15.75
CA ASP A 52 -5.44 -5.17 -15.39
C ASP A 52 -3.92 -5.11 -15.60
N TYR A 53 -3.16 -5.39 -14.54
CA TYR A 53 -1.71 -5.25 -14.53
C TYR A 53 -1.01 -6.58 -14.76
N ASP A 54 -0.65 -6.88 -16.01
CA ASP A 54 0.20 -8.05 -16.36
C ASP A 54 1.70 -7.80 -16.09
N SER A 55 2.09 -6.56 -15.84
CA SER A 55 3.47 -6.16 -15.60
C SER A 55 3.56 -4.95 -14.68
N THR A 56 4.64 -4.88 -13.91
CA THR A 56 4.92 -3.75 -13.01
C THR A 56 5.54 -2.54 -13.73
N LYS A 57 5.77 -2.61 -15.04
CA LYS A 57 6.42 -1.54 -15.84
C LYS A 57 5.63 -0.23 -15.85
N SER A 58 4.31 -0.28 -15.78
CA SER A 58 3.44 0.91 -15.77
C SER A 58 3.32 1.54 -14.38
N LEU A 59 3.69 0.81 -13.33
CA LEU A 59 3.64 1.27 -11.94
C LEU A 59 4.87 2.12 -11.60
N ARG A 60 4.74 3.01 -10.61
CA ARG A 60 5.89 3.82 -10.14
C ARG A 60 6.91 2.97 -9.39
N HIS A 61 6.45 1.94 -8.70
CA HIS A 61 7.30 1.03 -7.92
C HIS A 61 7.02 -0.41 -8.36
N GLY A 62 8.10 -1.15 -8.66
CA GLY A 62 7.99 -2.56 -9.07
C GLY A 62 7.75 -3.52 -7.90
N HIS A 63 8.04 -3.09 -6.69
CA HIS A 63 7.93 -3.89 -5.48
C HIS A 63 7.35 -3.06 -4.33
N VAL A 64 6.56 -3.72 -3.49
CA VAL A 64 5.99 -3.15 -2.27
C VAL A 64 6.48 -3.98 -1.10
N MET A 65 7.09 -3.34 -0.11
CA MET A 65 7.52 -3.97 1.13
C MET A 65 6.61 -3.50 2.27
N ILE A 66 5.99 -4.45 2.97
CA ILE A 66 5.15 -4.19 4.14
C ILE A 66 6.00 -4.43 5.38
N MET A 67 6.15 -3.40 6.21
CA MET A 67 6.84 -3.49 7.49
C MET A 67 5.82 -3.21 8.59
N THR A 68 5.58 -4.20 9.44
CA THR A 68 4.70 -4.11 10.62
C THR A 68 5.42 -4.70 11.82
N ASP A 69 4.92 -4.39 13.02
CA ASP A 69 5.37 -5.06 14.23
C ASP A 69 5.04 -6.55 14.19
N GLN A 70 5.83 -7.33 14.94
CA GLN A 70 5.69 -8.78 15.02
C GLN A 70 4.62 -9.17 16.06
N ASP A 71 3.42 -8.63 15.90
CA ASP A 71 2.27 -8.88 16.78
C ASP A 71 0.98 -9.16 15.98
N HIS A 72 -0.11 -9.46 16.70
CA HIS A 72 -1.40 -9.77 16.10
C HIS A 72 -1.99 -8.63 15.27
N ASP A 73 -1.78 -7.38 15.69
CA ASP A 73 -2.26 -6.20 14.94
C ASP A 73 -1.46 -5.99 13.66
N GLY A 74 -0.14 -6.22 13.67
CA GLY A 74 0.71 -6.23 12.49
C GLY A 74 0.27 -7.29 11.47
N PHE A 75 -0.04 -8.51 11.93
CA PHE A 75 -0.61 -9.54 11.05
C PHE A 75 -1.95 -9.11 10.43
N HIS A 76 -2.80 -8.44 11.20
CA HIS A 76 -4.07 -7.94 10.69
C HIS A 76 -3.87 -6.83 9.63
N ILE A 77 -2.97 -5.87 9.87
CA ILE A 77 -2.61 -4.82 8.90
C ILE A 77 -2.08 -5.43 7.61
N LYS A 78 -1.20 -6.44 7.73
CA LYS A 78 -0.68 -7.18 6.56
C LYS A 78 -1.82 -7.83 5.77
N GLY A 79 -2.76 -8.45 6.46
CA GLY A 79 -3.94 -9.07 5.83
C GLY A 79 -4.79 -8.05 5.06
N LEU A 80 -5.06 -6.89 5.64
CA LEU A 80 -5.85 -5.83 4.99
C LEU A 80 -5.16 -5.27 3.74
N LEU A 81 -3.84 -5.09 3.78
CA LEU A 81 -3.05 -4.67 2.61
C LEU A 81 -3.06 -5.72 1.50
N MET A 82 -2.94 -7.00 1.85
CA MET A 82 -3.06 -8.10 0.87
C MET A 82 -4.45 -8.12 0.24
N CYS A 83 -5.51 -7.95 1.03
CA CYS A 83 -6.87 -7.84 0.51
C CYS A 83 -7.10 -6.61 -0.37
N PHE A 84 -6.30 -5.54 -0.21
CA PHE A 84 -6.38 -4.35 -1.06
C PHE A 84 -5.74 -4.55 -2.44
N ILE A 85 -4.67 -5.35 -2.52
CA ILE A 85 -3.94 -5.59 -3.78
C ILE A 85 -4.51 -6.78 -4.56
N HIS A 86 -5.14 -7.73 -3.87
CA HIS A 86 -5.79 -8.90 -4.48
C HIS A 86 -7.06 -8.52 -5.22
#